data_AF-A0A2T9K688-F1
#
_entry.id   AF-A0A2T9K688-F1
#
_cell.length_a   1.000
_cell.length_b   1.000
_cell.length_c   1.000
_cell.angle_alpha   90.00
_cell.angle_beta   90.00
_cell.angle_gamma   90.00
#
_symmetry.space_group_name_H-M   'P 1'
#
loop_
_entity.id
_entity.type
_entity.pdbx_description
1 polymer ?
#
loop_
_entity_poly.entity_id
_entity_poly.type
_entity_poly.pdbx_seq_one_letter_code
_entity_poly.pdbx_strand_id
1 'polypeptide(L)' 'MLTAAPPASDCQVELDIAAGRCTWSVSRPDGMRLSGEAADPAFARSQSHLAAVMLDAFASLKRRRF' A
#
# COMPACT_ATOMS: atom_id res chain seq x y z
N MET A 1 18.33 -14.05 19.69
CA MET A 1 17.64 -12.84 19.21
C MET A 1 16.68 -13.26 18.11
N LEU A 2 15.38 -13.21 18.34
CA LEU A 2 14.35 -13.49 17.32
C LEU A 2 14.15 -12.20 16.51
N THR A 3 14.89 -12.03 15.42
CA THR A 3 14.55 -11.05 14.39
C THR A 3 13.34 -11.59 13.65
N ALA A 4 12.14 -11.23 14.13
CA ALA A 4 10.94 -11.37 13.33
C ALA A 4 11.16 -10.53 12.07
N ALA A 5 11.37 -11.19 10.93
CA ALA A 5 11.26 -10.53 9.65
C ALA A 5 9.91 -9.80 9.64
N PRO A 6 9.85 -8.53 9.17
CA PRO A 6 8.56 -7.87 8.99
C PRO A 6 7.67 -8.83 8.19
N PRO A 7 6.36 -8.96 8.50
CA PRO A 7 5.47 -9.72 7.63
C PRO A 7 5.70 -9.16 6.24
N ALA A 8 6.16 -10.01 5.32
CA ALA A 8 6.37 -9.61 3.94
C ALA A 8 5.05 -9.02 3.48
N SER A 9 4.99 -7.68 3.39
CA SER A 9 3.80 -7.03 2.92
C SER A 9 3.77 -7.37 1.44
N ASP A 10 2.92 -8.32 1.07
CA ASP A 10 2.74 -8.72 -0.33
C ASP A 10 2.09 -7.59 -1.17
N CYS A 11 1.96 -6.39 -0.61
CA CYS A 11 1.49 -5.21 -1.31
C CYS A 11 2.49 -4.81 -2.39
N GLN A 12 2.07 -4.90 -3.65
CA GLN A 12 2.76 -4.27 -4.76
C GLN A 12 2.34 -2.80 -4.81
N VAL A 13 3.31 -1.89 -4.82
CA VAL A 13 3.09 -0.45 -4.88
C VAL A 13 3.58 0.06 -6.23
N GLU A 14 2.70 0.70 -6.97
CA GLU A 14 3.00 1.40 -8.22
C GLU A 14 2.77 2.90 -8.00
N LEU A 15 3.73 3.71 -8.43
CA LEU A 15 3.65 5.16 -8.36
C LEU A 15 4.15 5.72 -9.69
N ASP A 16 3.25 6.35 -10.43
CA ASP A 16 3.54 7.05 -11.68
C ASP A 16 3.49 8.56 -11.44
N ILE A 17 4.58 9.25 -11.82
CA ILE A 17 4.72 10.69 -11.64
C ILE A 17 4.88 11.30 -13.03
N ALA A 18 3.80 11.84 -13.54
CA ALA A 18 3.76 12.63 -14.77
C ALA A 18 3.76 14.13 -14.45
N ALA A 19 4.16 14.96 -15.41
CA ALA A 19 4.20 16.40 -15.23
C ALA A 19 2.82 16.96 -14.83
N GLY A 20 2.67 17.33 -13.55
CA GLY A 20 1.45 17.88 -12.97
C GLY A 20 0.43 16.85 -12.45
N ARG A 21 0.71 15.54 -12.53
CA ARG A 21 -0.17 14.49 -12.03
C ARG A 21 0.62 13.29 -11.53
N CYS A 22 0.38 12.90 -10.29
CA CYS A 22 0.92 11.69 -9.69
C CYS A 22 -0.23 10.70 -9.48
N THR A 23 -0.12 9.50 -10.04
CA THR A 23 -1.07 8.41 -9.78
C THR A 23 -0.37 7.31 -9.01
N TRP A 24 -1.09 6.64 -8.12
CA TRP A 24 -0.55 5.53 -7.36
C TRP A 24 -1.57 4.41 -7.26
N SER A 25 -1.07 3.19 -7.16
CA SER A 25 -1.89 2.03 -6.84
C SER A 25 -1.15 1.08 -5.92
N VAL A 26 -1.90 0.43 -5.02
CA VAL A 26 -1.40 -0.58 -4.11
C VAL A 26 -2.29 -1.80 -4.24
N SER A 27 -1.72 -2.94 -4.61
CA SER A 27 -2.44 -4.20 -4.81
C SER A 27 -1.87 -5.30 -3.95
N ARG A 28 -2.74 -6.17 -3.42
CA ARG A 28 -2.37 -7.38 -2.69
C ARG A 28 -2.74 -8.64 -3.48
N PRO A 29 -2.09 -9.79 -3.22
CA PRO A 29 -2.38 -11.05 -3.92
C PRO A 29 -3.79 -11.60 -3.67
N ASP A 30 -4.45 -11.14 -2.61
CA ASP A 30 -5.85 -11.50 -2.29
C ASP A 30 -6.87 -10.73 -3.17
N GLY A 31 -6.39 -9.96 -4.14
CA GLY A 31 -7.21 -9.18 -5.08
C GLY A 31 -7.60 -7.80 -4.57
N MET A 32 -7.19 -7.42 -3.36
CA MET A 32 -7.50 -6.10 -2.82
C MET A 32 -6.61 -5.04 -3.46
N ARG A 33 -7.22 -3.96 -3.99
CA ARG A 33 -6.52 -2.86 -4.64
C ARG A 33 -7.03 -1.52 -4.14
N LEU A 34 -6.11 -0.61 -3.83
CA LEU A 34 -6.37 0.81 -3.62
C LEU A 34 -5.63 1.62 -4.68
N SER A 35 -6.20 2.73 -5.11
CA SER A 35 -5.56 3.63 -6.05
C SER A 35 -5.99 5.06 -5.78
N GLY A 36 -5.15 6.01 -6.19
CA GLY A 36 -5.45 7.42 -6.05
C GLY A 36 -4.61 8.28 -6.99
N GLU A 37 -4.95 9.56 -6.99
CA GLU A 37 -4.28 10.61 -7.75
C GLU A 37 -4.00 11.80 -6.83
N ALA A 38 -2.84 12.42 -7.01
CA ALA A 38 -2.43 13.63 -6.32
C ALA A 38 -1.65 14.56 -7.26
N ALA A 39 -1.75 15.86 -7.03
CA ALA A 39 -0.93 16.84 -7.76
C ALA A 39 0.51 16.90 -7.23
N ASP A 40 0.70 16.58 -5.94
CA ASP A 40 2.00 16.65 -5.28
C ASP A 40 2.64 15.25 -5.13
N PRO A 41 3.89 15.05 -5.57
CA PRO A 41 4.56 13.75 -5.52
C PRO A 41 4.89 13.27 -4.10
N ALA A 42 5.12 14.18 -3.14
CA ALA A 42 5.37 13.79 -1.75
C ALA A 42 4.07 13.27 -1.12
N PHE A 43 2.95 13.94 -1.39
CA PHE A 43 1.63 13.51 -0.96
C PHE A 43 1.22 12.18 -1.60
N ALA A 44 1.47 11.99 -2.90
CA ALA A 44 1.24 10.71 -3.59
C ALA A 44 2.00 9.55 -2.95
N ARG A 45 3.26 9.78 -2.55
CA ARG A 45 4.08 8.79 -1.81
C ARG A 45 3.51 8.50 -0.43
N SER A 46 3.09 9.53 0.32
CA SER A 46 2.47 9.34 1.63
C SER A 46 1.16 8.57 1.54
N GLN A 47 0.34 8.86 0.52
CA GLN A 47 -0.93 8.15 0.29
C GLN A 47 -0.70 6.69 -0.09
N SER A 48 0.24 6.39 -1.00
CA SER A 48 0.52 5.01 -1.38
C SER A 48 1.10 4.21 -0.20
N HIS A 49 1.93 4.82 0.63
CA HIS A 49 2.43 4.18 1.85
C HIS A 49 1.30 3.91 2.85
N LEU A 50 0.44 4.88 3.11
CA LEU A 50 -0.71 4.71 4.00
C LEU A 50 -1.66 3.63 3.48
N ALA A 51 -1.90 3.58 2.16
CA ALA A 51 -2.70 2.54 1.52
C ALA A 51 -2.11 1.14 1.74
N ALA A 52 -0.79 0.97 1.61
CA ALA A 52 -0.13 -0.31 1.91
C ALA A 52 -0.29 -0.73 3.37
N VAL A 53 -0.12 0.19 4.32
CA VAL A 53 -0.30 -0.09 5.76
C VAL A 53 -1.75 -0.46 6.06
N MET A 54 -2.74 0.25 5.50
CA MET A 54 -4.15 -0.08 5.71
C MET A 54 -4.51 -1.45 5.14
N LEU A 55 -4.00 -1.78 3.96
CA LEU A 55 -4.26 -3.06 3.32
C LEU A 55 -3.67 -4.24 4.10
N ASP A 56 -2.47 -4.07 4.65
CA ASP A 56 -1.85 -5.10 5.50
C ASP A 56 -2.55 -5.21 6.87
N ALA A 57 -2.93 -4.08 7.48
CA ALA A 57 -3.71 -4.08 8.72
C ALA A 57 -5.06 -4.80 8.54
N PHE A 58 -5.75 -4.55 7.42
CA PHE A 58 -6.99 -5.23 7.09
C PHE A 58 -6.79 -6.74 6.87
N ALA A 59 -5.67 -7.14 6.25
CA ALA A 59 -5.27 -8.53 6.13
C ALA A 59 -5.10 -9.21 7.50
N SER A 60 -4.39 -8.53 8.40
CA SER A 60 -4.12 -9.00 9.75
C SER A 60 -5.41 -9.18 10.55
N LEU A 61 -6.34 -8.23 10.43
CA LEU A 61 -7.67 -8.33 11.04
C LEU A 61 -8.48 -9.50 10.47
N LYS A 62 -8.47 -9.72 9.15
CA LYS A 62 -9.12 -10.89 8.53
C LYS A 62 -8.56 -12.21 9.05
N ARG A 63 -7.24 -12.33 9.20
CA ARG A 63 -6.58 -13.55 9.69
C ARG A 63 -6.90 -13.88 11.16
N ARG A 64 -7.17 -12.88 12.00
CA ARG A 64 -7.52 -13.10 13.42
C ARG A 64 -8.96 -13.53 13.66
N ARG A 65 -9.83 -13.43 12.66
CA ARG A 65 -11.27 -13.67 12.80
C ARG A 65 -11.69 -15.11 12.45
N PHE A 66 -10.73 -16.00 12.24
CA PHE A 66 -10.93 -17.44 12.00
C PHE A 66 -9.99 -18.26 12.88
#